data_AF-A0A7V2Z113-F1
#
_entry.id   AF-A0A7V2Z113-F1
#
_cell.length_a   1.000
_cell.length_b   1.000
_cell.length_c   1.000
_cell.angle_alpha   90.00
_cell.angle_beta   90.00
_cell.angle_gamma   90.00
#
_symmetry.space_group_name_H-M   'P 1'
#
loop_
_entity.id
_entity.type
_entity.pdbx_description
1 polymer ?
#
loop_
_entity_poly.entity_id
_entity_poly.type
_entity_poly.pdbx_seq_one_letter_code
_entity_poly.pdbx_strand_id
1 'polypeptide(L)' 'MSDYVRDALDSLEKGVEPVLSHTKALRAAEIIFALYESVRRNARVELPLDINDNPFVRILESGAFGAGHQPDA' A
#
# COMPACT_ATOMS: atom_id res chain seq x y z
N MET A 1 -7.61 -19.53 -4.95
CA MET A 1 -7.27 -18.96 -3.62
C MET A 1 -6.69 -20.01 -2.67
N SER A 2 -7.26 -21.22 -2.61
CA SER A 2 -6.71 -22.36 -1.84
C SER A 2 -5.24 -22.68 -2.17
N ASP A 3 -4.85 -22.55 -3.44
CA ASP A 3 -3.50 -22.92 -3.91
C ASP A 3 -2.38 -22.07 -3.28
N TYR A 4 -2.63 -20.79 -2.99
CA TYR A 4 -1.63 -19.92 -2.35
C TYR A 4 -1.43 -20.25 -0.87
N VAL A 5 -2.50 -20.71 -0.19
CA VAL A 5 -2.39 -21.17 1.18
C VAL A 5 -1.56 -22.45 1.24
N ARG A 6 -1.78 -23.36 0.29
CA ARG A 6 -0.96 -24.57 0.15
C ARG A 6 0.50 -24.24 -0.15
N ASP A 7 0.76 -23.34 -1.10
CA ASP A 7 2.13 -22.88 -1.42
C ASP A 7 2.85 -22.32 -0.19
N ALA A 8 2.16 -21.54 0.65
CA ALA A 8 2.73 -21.02 1.89
C ALA A 8 3.11 -22.13 2.88
N LEU A 9 2.26 -23.15 3.06
CA LEU A 9 2.53 -24.28 3.94
C LEU A 9 3.68 -25.14 3.41
N ASP A 10 3.65 -25.51 2.13
CA ASP A 10 4.70 -26.30 1.48
C ASP A 10 6.06 -25.58 1.54
N SER A 11 6.06 -24.26 1.33
CA SER A 11 7.26 -23.44 1.38
C SER A 11 7.84 -23.36 2.79
N LEU A 12 6.97 -23.28 3.81
CA LEU A 12 7.38 -23.32 5.21
C LEU A 12 8.05 -24.64 5.57
N GLU A 13 7.49 -25.78 5.15
CA GLU A 13 8.08 -27.10 5.38
C GLU A 13 9.43 -27.27 4.68
N LYS A 14 9.56 -26.74 3.46
CA LYS A 14 10.77 -26.84 2.63
C LYS A 14 11.83 -25.78 2.97
N GLY A 15 11.51 -24.80 3.80
CA GLY A 15 12.39 -23.67 4.11
C GLY A 15 12.69 -22.76 2.91
N VAL A 16 11.75 -22.64 1.98
CA VAL A 16 11.88 -21.78 0.78
C VAL A 16 10.89 -20.61 0.86
N GLU A 17 11.13 -19.57 0.07
CA GLU A 17 10.27 -18.38 0.04
C GLU A 17 8.99 -18.65 -0.79
N PRO A 18 7.78 -18.46 -0.23
CA PRO A 18 6.54 -18.65 -0.98
C PRO A 18 6.30 -17.55 -2.03
N VAL A 19 5.33 -17.79 -2.92
CA VAL A 19 4.94 -16.81 -3.94
C VAL A 19 4.44 -15.52 -3.28
N LEU A 20 3.59 -15.63 -2.25
CA LEU A 20 3.02 -14.50 -1.49
C LEU A 20 3.74 -14.28 -0.15
N SER A 21 5.02 -13.94 -0.21
CA SER A 21 5.82 -13.70 0.99
C SER A 21 5.69 -12.28 1.55
N HIS A 22 6.01 -12.12 2.84
CA HIS A 22 5.99 -10.80 3.50
C HIS A 22 6.94 -9.80 2.83
N THR A 23 8.11 -10.25 2.36
CA THR A 23 9.10 -9.39 1.70
C THR A 23 8.54 -8.79 0.42
N LYS A 24 7.86 -9.60 -0.39
CA LYS A 24 7.20 -9.14 -1.63
C LYS A 24 6.00 -8.26 -1.30
N ALA A 25 5.21 -8.63 -0.29
CA ALA A 25 4.06 -7.85 0.16
C ALA A 25 4.46 -6.45 0.65
N LEU A 26 5.54 -6.32 1.42
CA LEU A 26 6.04 -5.03 1.90
C LEU A 26 6.50 -4.13 0.75
N ARG A 27 7.24 -4.68 -0.23
CA ARG A 27 7.66 -3.94 -1.44
C ARG A 27 6.45 -3.47 -2.26
N ALA A 28 5.43 -4.32 -2.41
CA ALA A 28 4.21 -3.95 -3.12
C ALA A 28 3.41 -2.86 -2.37
N ALA A 29 3.31 -2.97 -1.05
CA ALA A 29 2.63 -1.98 -0.21
C ALA A 29 3.34 -0.62 -0.28
N GLU A 30 4.67 -0.59 -0.30
CA GLU A 30 5.45 0.64 -0.42
C GLU A 30 5.15 1.39 -1.73
N ILE A 31 4.96 0.69 -2.86
CA ILE A 31 4.54 1.31 -4.12
C ILE A 31 3.18 2.01 -3.96
N ILE A 32 2.23 1.37 -3.28
CA ILE A 32 0.90 1.96 -3.02
C ILE A 32 1.03 3.23 -2.16
N PHE A 33 1.83 3.18 -1.09
CA PHE A 33 2.07 4.36 -0.27
C PHE A 33 2.81 5.47 -1.02
N ALA A 34 3.72 5.12 -1.92
CA ALA A 34 4.43 6.09 -2.76
C ALA A 34 3.48 6.82 -3.73
N LEU A 35 2.46 6.13 -4.25
CA LEU A 35 1.42 6.77 -5.07
C LEU A 35 0.65 7.82 -4.26
N TYR A 36 0.19 7.46 -3.06
CA TYR A 36 -0.47 8.42 -2.18
C TYR A 36 0.46 9.58 -1.78
N GLU A 37 1.71 9.28 -1.46
CA GLU A 37 2.69 10.31 -1.11
C GLU A 37 2.99 11.25 -2.27
N SER A 38 3.06 10.73 -3.49
CA SER A 38 3.20 11.53 -4.70
C SER A 38 2.00 12.46 -4.90
N VAL A 39 0.78 11.96 -4.71
CA VAL A 39 -0.44 12.78 -4.75
C VAL A 39 -0.40 13.86 -3.66
N ARG A 40 0.00 13.51 -2.44
CA ARG A 40 0.09 14.44 -1.30
C ARG A 40 1.09 15.57 -1.56
N ARG A 41 2.23 15.28 -2.18
CA ARG A 41 3.28 16.27 -2.49
C ARG A 41 3.08 16.99 -3.84
N ASN A 42 2.21 16.46 -4.70
CA ASN A 42 2.13 16.82 -6.12
C ASN A 42 3.53 16.82 -6.78
N ALA A 43 4.30 15.78 -6.50
CA ALA A 43 5.70 15.67 -6.93
C ALA A 43 6.11 14.21 -7.10
N ARG A 44 7.19 14.00 -7.85
CA ARG A 44 7.87 12.69 -7.88
C ARG A 44 8.42 12.36 -6.50
N VAL A 45 8.29 11.10 -6.11
CA VAL A 45 8.84 10.54 -4.88
C VAL A 45 9.90 9.49 -5.22
N GLU A 46 10.90 9.36 -4.36
CA GLU A 46 11.93 8.34 -4.47
C GLU A 46 11.68 7.23 -3.44
N LEU A 47 12.10 6.00 -3.77
CA LEU A 47 12.04 4.85 -2.89
C LEU A 47 13.44 4.53 -2.34
N PRO A 48 13.55 4.00 -1.10
CA PRO A 48 12.46 3.74 -0.18
C PRO A 48 11.86 5.02 0.42
N LEU A 49 10.62 4.95 0.88
CA LEU A 49 9.95 6.08 1.54
C LEU A 49 10.57 6.35 2.92
N ASP A 50 10.80 7.63 3.23
CA ASP A 50 11.31 8.09 4.54
C ASP A 50 10.18 8.74 5.38
N ILE A 51 9.00 8.14 5.36
CA ILE A 51 7.82 8.59 6.12
C ILE A 51 7.30 7.47 7.00
N ASN A 52 6.69 7.84 8.13
CA ASN A 52 6.12 6.90 9.08
C ASN A 52 4.60 7.07 9.26
N ASP A 53 4.01 8.08 8.62
CA ASP A 53 2.57 8.31 8.59
C ASP A 53 1.92 7.65 7.36
N ASN A 54 0.60 7.48 7.40
CA ASN A 54 -0.14 6.97 6.26
C ASN A 54 -0.55 8.13 5.33
N PRO A 55 0.08 8.31 4.16
CA PRO A 55 -0.18 9.46 3.29
C PRO A 55 -1.64 9.55 2.82
N PHE A 56 -2.32 8.41 2.63
CA PHE A 56 -3.73 8.40 2.26
C PHE A 56 -4.61 9.00 3.35
N VAL A 57 -4.39 8.57 4.61
CA VAL A 57 -5.12 9.11 5.76
C VAL A 57 -4.88 10.61 5.90
N ARG A 58 -3.63 11.08 5.71
CA ARG A 58 -3.31 12.51 5.78
C ARG A 58 -4.00 13.34 4.70
N ILE A 59 -4.14 12.82 3.47
CA ILE A 59 -4.88 13.49 2.40
C ILE A 59 -6.37 13.57 2.73
N LEU A 60 -6.96 12.50 3.30
CA LEU A 60 -8.36 12.52 3.74
C LEU A 60 -8.58 13.54 4.86
N GLU A 61 -7.71 13.55 5.87
CA GLU A 61 -7.76 14.49 7.00
C GLU A 61 -7.59 15.95 6.56
N SER A 62 -6.84 16.21 5.48
CA SER A 62 -6.66 17.58 4.96
C SER A 62 -7.86 18.08 4.17
N GLY A 63 -8.87 17.25 3.92
CA GLY A 63 -10.05 17.61 3.12
C GLY A 63 -9.76 17.80 1.62
N ALA A 64 -8.62 17.31 1.13
CA ALA A 64 -8.16 17.56 -0.24
C ALA A 64 -9.06 16.92 -1.32
N PHE A 65 -9.87 15.92 -0.97
CA PHE A 65 -10.81 15.27 -1.88
C PHE A 65 -12.22 15.90 -1.90
N GLY A 66 -12.42 17.02 -1.19
CA GLY A 66 -13.69 17.77 -1.17
C GLY A 66 -14.83 17.06 -0.44
N ALA A 67 -15.85 17.82 -0.03
CA ALA A 67 -17.13 17.22 0.32
C ALA A 67 -17.72 16.63 -0.97
N GLY A 68 -18.03 15.33 -0.97
CA GLY A 68 -18.77 14.70 -2.06
C GLY A 68 -20.02 15.53 -2.38
N HIS A 69 -20.43 15.53 -3.64
CA HIS A 69 -21.66 16.18 -4.13
C HIS A 69 -22.73 16.25 -3.03
N GLN A 70 -22.93 17.46 -2.49
CA GLN A 70 -24.07 17.78 -1.65
C GLN A 70 -25.26 17.85 -2.63
N PRO A 71 -26.23 16.92 -2.60
CA PRO A 71 -27.41 17.06 -3.44
C PRO A 71 -28.12 18.33 -2.98
N ASP A 72 -28.41 19.16 -3.97
CA ASP A 72 -28.85 20.56 -3.94
C ASP A 72 -29.66 20.98 -2.69
N ALA A 73 -29.26 22.12 -2.12
CA ALA A 73 -30.05 22.93 -1.19
C ALA A 73 -31.18 23.67 -1.91
#